data_AF-A0A2E4YX70-F1
#
_entry.id   AF-A0A2E4YX70-F1
#
_cell.length_a   1.000
_cell.length_b   1.000
_cell.length_c   1.000
_cell.angle_alpha   90.00
_cell.angle_beta   90.00
_cell.angle_gamma   90.00
#
_symmetry.space_group_name_H-M   'P 1'
#
loop_
_entity.id
_entity.type
_entity.pdbx_description
1 polymer ?
#
loop_
_entity_poly.entity_id
_entity_poly.type
_entity_poly.pdbx_seq_one_letter_code
_entity_poly.pdbx_strand_id
1 'polypeptide(L)' 'MSDARYITSDIAIAAYLMLRGLRLLTASREVSGKFKFEFEDSKKEAQSLAVEYISSEFCVFDTHLKNLKKLLY' A
#
# COMPACT_ATOMS: atom_id res chain seq x y z
N MET A 1 -21.59 -4.07 -13.58
CA MET A 1 -20.31 -3.36 -13.79
C MET A 1 -19.30 -4.05 -12.91
N SER A 2 -18.20 -4.56 -13.46
CA SER A 2 -17.19 -5.22 -12.66
C SER A 2 -16.42 -4.15 -11.90
N ASP A 3 -16.56 -4.09 -10.58
CA ASP A 3 -15.79 -3.17 -9.74
C ASP A 3 -14.31 -3.51 -9.90
N ALA A 4 -13.54 -2.61 -10.51
CA ALA A 4 -12.11 -2.78 -10.66
C ALA A 4 -11.46 -2.78 -9.27
N ARG A 5 -10.57 -3.74 -9.02
CA ARG A 5 -9.88 -3.90 -7.74
C ARG A 5 -8.39 -3.85 -7.93
N TYR A 6 -7.72 -3.25 -6.96
CA TYR A 6 -6.27 -3.26 -6.85
C TYR A 6 -5.85 -4.10 -5.65
N ILE A 7 -4.85 -4.97 -5.81
CA ILE A 7 -4.37 -5.85 -4.74
C ILE A 7 -2.88 -5.62 -4.56
N THR A 8 -2.46 -5.40 -3.32
CA THR A 8 -1.04 -5.32 -2.95
C THR A 8 -0.77 -6.10 -1.66
N SER A 9 0.45 -6.60 -1.53
CA SER A 9 0.96 -7.20 -0.28
C SER A 9 1.93 -6.27 0.46
N ASP A 10 2.24 -5.11 -0.13
CA ASP A 10 3.11 -4.11 0.48
C ASP A 10 2.31 -3.17 1.38
N ILE A 11 2.64 -3.18 2.67
CA ILE A 11 1.94 -2.39 3.68
C ILE A 11 2.17 -0.87 3.52
N ALA A 12 3.32 -0.45 3.02
CA ALA A 12 3.63 0.97 2.84
C ALA A 12 2.85 1.52 1.64
N ILE A 13 2.78 0.76 0.54
CA ILE A 13 1.91 1.10 -0.60
C ILE A 13 0.44 1.13 -0.16
N ALA A 14 -0.02 0.12 0.59
CA ALA A 14 -1.41 0.09 1.07
C ALA A 14 -1.75 1.33 1.91
N ALA A 15 -0.86 1.72 2.85
CA ALA A 15 -1.04 2.93 3.64
C ALA A 15 -1.04 4.20 2.76
N TYR A 16 -0.17 4.27 1.76
CA TYR A 16 -0.12 5.39 0.82
C TYR A 16 -1.40 5.53 -0.01
N LEU A 17 -1.96 4.43 -0.49
CA LEU A 17 -3.23 4.43 -1.22
C LEU A 17 -4.38 4.93 -0.33
N MET A 18 -4.41 4.55 0.95
CA MET A 18 -5.38 5.10 1.91
C MET A 18 -5.24 6.62 2.09
N LEU A 19 -4.01 7.14 2.16
CA LEU A 19 -3.76 8.59 2.24
C LEU A 19 -4.21 9.35 0.99
N ARG A 20 -4.22 8.68 -0.17
CA ARG A 20 -4.72 9.23 -1.44
C ARG A 20 -6.24 9.07 -1.62
N GLY A 21 -6.93 8.53 -0.61
CA GLY A 21 -8.38 8.41 -0.58
C GLY A 21 -8.94 7.15 -1.22
N LEU A 22 -8.09 6.16 -1.56
CA LEU A 22 -8.59 4.87 -2.05
C LEU A 22 -9.19 4.08 -0.90
N ARG A 23 -10.38 3.53 -1.15
CA ARG A 23 -11.11 2.74 -0.16
C ARG A 23 -10.52 1.34 -0.05
N LEU A 24 -9.98 1.02 1.12
CA LEU A 24 -9.61 -0.34 1.48
C LEU A 24 -10.87 -1.18 1.66
N LEU A 25 -11.01 -2.25 0.88
CA LEU A 25 -12.12 -3.19 0.93
C LEU A 25 -11.85 -4.31 1.93
N THR A 26 -10.66 -4.89 1.88
CA THR A 26 -10.24 -5.97 2.80
C THR A 26 -8.75 -5.87 3.13
N ALA A 27 -8.41 -6.26 4.35
CA ALA A 27 -7.03 -6.48 4.79
C ALA A 27 -6.95 -7.81 5.51
N SER A 28 -6.11 -8.71 5.02
CA SER A 28 -5.94 -10.04 5.61
C SER A 28 -4.49 -10.48 5.56
N ARG A 29 -4.20 -11.54 6.32
CA ARG A 29 -2.93 -12.25 6.25
C ARG A 29 -3.20 -13.64 5.70
N GLU A 30 -2.55 -13.97 4.58
CA GLU A 30 -2.67 -15.29 3.98
C GLU A 30 -2.00 -16.36 4.85
N VAL A 31 -2.34 -17.62 4.62
CA VAL A 31 -1.72 -18.78 5.29
C VAL A 31 -0.19 -18.81 5.05
N SER A 32 0.26 -18.28 3.93
CA SER A 32 1.68 -18.09 3.60
C SER A 32 2.41 -17.07 4.50
N GLY A 33 1.67 -16.34 5.33
CA GLY A 33 2.16 -15.26 6.18
C GLY A 33 2.23 -13.90 5.48
N LYS A 34 2.00 -13.83 4.16
CA LYS A 34 1.97 -12.59 3.38
C LYS A 34 0.74 -11.75 3.71
N PHE A 35 0.89 -10.44 3.65
CA PHE A 35 -0.25 -9.54 3.70
C PHE A 35 -0.99 -9.52 2.37
N LYS A 36 -2.30 -9.26 2.42
CA LYS A 36 -3.14 -9.02 1.27
C LYS A 36 -4.08 -7.86 1.56
N PHE A 37 -3.93 -6.78 0.81
CA PHE A 37 -4.77 -5.60 0.88
C PHE A 37 -5.50 -5.44 -0.45
N GLU A 38 -6.83 -5.38 -0.41
CA GLU A 38 -7.67 -5.19 -1.59
C GLU A 38 -8.34 -3.81 -1.52
N PHE A 39 -8.22 -3.03 -2.60
CA PHE A 39 -8.77 -1.69 -2.73
C PHE A 39 -9.80 -1.61 -3.85
N GLU A 40 -10.78 -0.74 -3.66
CA GLU A 40 -11.66 -0.28 -4.73
C GLU A 40 -10.85 0.63 -5.67
N ASP A 41 -10.78 0.28 -6.95
CA ASP A 41 -10.01 1.00 -7.96
C ASP A 41 -10.84 1.27 -9.22
N SER A 42 -12.08 1.72 -9.03
CA SER A 42 -13.04 2.00 -10.12
C SER A 42 -12.51 3.00 -11.15
N LYS A 43 -11.57 3.87 -10.75
CA LYS A 43 -10.90 4.86 -11.62
C LYS A 43 -9.59 4.37 -12.24
N LYS A 44 -9.11 3.17 -11.89
CA LYS A 44 -7.83 2.60 -12.36
C LYS A 44 -6.61 3.49 -12.05
N GLU A 45 -6.64 4.16 -10.90
CA GLU A 45 -5.59 5.09 -10.46
C GLU A 45 -4.62 4.46 -9.46
N ALA A 46 -5.00 3.34 -8.82
CA ALA A 46 -4.21 2.72 -7.76
C ALA A 46 -2.78 2.36 -8.22
N GLN A 47 -2.64 1.79 -9.42
CA GLN A 47 -1.31 1.44 -9.96
C GLN A 47 -0.45 2.69 -10.20
N SER A 48 -1.04 3.79 -10.68
CA SER A 48 -0.31 5.05 -10.90
C SER A 48 0.15 5.64 -9.57
N LEU A 49 -0.72 5.63 -8.56
CA LEU A 49 -0.38 6.10 -7.22
C LEU A 49 0.69 5.22 -6.56
N ALA A 50 0.67 3.90 -6.77
CA ALA A 50 1.72 3.01 -6.29
C ALA A 50 3.09 3.34 -6.92
N VAL A 51 3.12 3.80 -8.18
CA VAL A 51 4.35 4.30 -8.81
C VAL A 51 4.73 5.67 -8.23
N GLU A 52 3.78 6.58 -8.04
CA GLU A 52 4.01 7.89 -7.42
C GLU A 52 4.63 7.77 -6.02
N TYR A 53 4.22 6.77 -5.24
CA TYR A 53 4.77 6.49 -3.90
C TYR A 53 6.30 6.47 -3.91
N ILE A 54 6.92 5.82 -4.90
CA ILE A 54 8.38 5.65 -5.01
C ILE A 54 9.11 7.00 -5.01
N SER A 55 8.51 8.01 -5.65
CA SER A 55 9.07 9.36 -5.76
C SER A 55 8.55 10.33 -4.70
N SER A 56 7.74 9.85 -3.76
CA SER A 56 7.11 10.69 -2.73
C SER A 56 7.93 10.75 -1.44
N GLU A 57 7.70 11.80 -0.64
CA GLU A 57 8.27 11.92 0.71
C GLU A 57 7.84 10.78 1.65
N PHE A 58 6.73 10.09 1.35
CA PHE A 58 6.26 8.95 2.14
C PHE A 58 7.16 7.74 2.01
N CYS A 59 7.77 7.51 0.84
CA CYS A 59 8.77 6.47 0.65
C CYS A 59 10.06 6.78 1.43
N VAL A 60 10.46 8.06 1.45
CA VAL A 60 11.60 8.53 2.25
C VAL A 60 11.32 8.35 3.75
N PHE A 61 10.12 8.73 4.21
CA PHE A 61 9.69 8.55 5.59
C PHE A 61 9.66 7.07 6.01
N ASP A 62 9.05 6.18 5.22
CA ASP A 62 9.03 4.73 5.47
C ASP A 62 10.45 4.14 5.53
N THR A 63 11.34 4.60 4.65
CA THR A 63 12.76 4.22 4.67
C THR A 63 13.45 4.63 5.97
N HIS A 64 13.26 5.88 6.40
CA HIS A 64 13.81 6.35 7.68
C HIS A 64 13.25 5.55 8.86
N LEU A 65 11.94 5.26 8.88
CA LEU A 65 11.31 4.44 9.90
C LEU A 65 11.92 3.03 9.97
N LYS A 66 12.14 2.38 8.81
CA LYS A 66 12.78 1.06 8.73
C LYS A 66 14.22 1.11 9.24
N ASN A 67 14.98 2.15 8.88
CA ASN A 67 16.37 2.31 9.33
C ASN A 67 16.45 2.50 10.84
N LEU A 68 15.58 3.32 11.43
CA LEU A 68 15.52 3.51 12.88
C LEU A 68 15.20 2.20 13.62
N LYS A 69 14.25 1.40 13.10
CA LYS A 69 13.93 0.09 13.71
C LYS A 69 15.14 -0.85 13.71
N LYS A 70 15.91 -0.90 12.63
CA LYS A 70 17.14 -1.73 12.55
C LYS A 70 18.25 -1.31 13.51
N LEU A 71 18.23 -0.06 14.00
CA LEU A 71 19.18 0.37 15.03
C LEU A 71 18.80 -0.16 16.42
N LEU A 72 17.54 -0.55 16.62
CA LEU A 72 17.01 -1.01 17.91
C LEU A 72 16.92 -2.54 18.00
N TYR A 73 16.79 -3.24 16.87
CA TYR A 73 16.57 -4.69 16.77
C TYR A 73 17.52 -5.35 15.77
#